data_AF-A0A6M3HV07-F1
#
_entry.id   AF-A0A6M3HV07-F1
#
_cell.length_a   1.000
_cell.length_b   1.000
_cell.length_c   1.000
_cell.angle_alpha   90.00
_cell.angle_beta   90.00
_cell.angle_gamma   90.00
#
_symmetry.space_group_name_H-M   'P 1'
#
loop_
_entity.id
_entity.type
_entity.pdbx_description
1 polymer ?
#
loop_
_entity_poly.entity_id
_entity_poly.type
_entity_poly.pdbx_seq_one_letter_code
_entity_poly.pdbx_strand_id
1 'polypeptide(L)'
;MRIRKRFLKLKRNATIVLSLVIVSVGCITETQSQVKAQRLALLDQGFSKSKVTAYKDYSFDSASLPSGIKNIDQTDPTEFNIKVYITNNKGCKFIYIKSKDGIKDKQTESGSFKAYLSDKNVLLRASCKGKESNIDYKIIIKVNDIEYNRVGNLSYRAEASEF
;
A
#
# COMPACT_ATOMS: atom_id res chain seq x y z
N MET A 1 -58.99 -51.13 51.51
CA MET A 1 -58.61 -52.42 50.90
C MET A 1 -58.77 -52.32 49.38
N ARG A 2 -57.82 -52.90 48.62
CA ARG A 2 -57.68 -52.95 47.14
C ARG A 2 -57.06 -51.75 46.41
N ILE A 3 -55.73 -51.84 46.32
CA ILE A 3 -54.87 -51.34 45.23
C ILE A 3 -55.37 -51.89 43.88
N ARG A 4 -55.50 -51.04 42.86
CA ARG A 4 -55.25 -51.43 41.46
C ARG A 4 -54.55 -50.31 40.70
N LYS A 5 -53.23 -50.45 40.61
CA LYS A 5 -52.38 -49.83 39.60
C LYS A 5 -52.84 -50.29 38.22
N ARG A 6 -53.06 -49.35 37.29
CA ARG A 6 -53.03 -49.63 35.85
C ARG A 6 -52.20 -48.55 35.17
N PHE A 7 -50.93 -48.90 34.96
CA PHE A 7 -50.04 -48.25 34.01
C PHE A 7 -50.62 -48.44 32.61
N LEU A 8 -51.06 -47.34 31.98
CA LEU A 8 -51.39 -47.33 30.56
C LEU A 8 -50.22 -46.77 29.77
N LYS A 9 -49.71 -47.67 28.94
CA LYS A 9 -48.54 -47.63 28.10
C LYS A 9 -48.42 -46.35 27.26
N LEU A 10 -47.23 -45.76 27.38
CA LEU A 10 -46.59 -44.82 26.48
C LEU A 10 -46.73 -45.27 25.01
N LYS A 11 -47.53 -44.57 24.20
CA LYS A 11 -47.38 -44.58 22.73
C LYS A 11 -46.56 -43.36 22.35
N ARG A 12 -45.28 -43.62 22.12
CA ARG A 12 -44.24 -42.66 21.76
C ARG A 12 -44.40 -42.34 20.28
N ASN A 13 -45.19 -41.31 19.94
CA ASN A 13 -45.11 -40.71 18.62
C ASN A 13 -43.86 -39.84 18.59
N ALA A 14 -42.87 -40.30 17.83
CA ALA A 14 -41.65 -39.58 17.54
C ALA A 14 -41.98 -38.37 16.66
N THR A 15 -41.89 -37.18 17.23
CA THR A 15 -41.72 -35.96 16.44
C THR A 15 -40.35 -35.41 16.81
N ILE A 16 -39.41 -35.71 15.93
CA ILE A 16 -38.05 -35.20 15.93
C ILE A 16 -38.17 -33.70 15.64
N VAL A 17 -38.07 -32.85 16.67
CA VAL A 17 -37.85 -31.42 16.47
C VAL A 17 -36.34 -31.23 16.38
N LEU A 18 -35.88 -31.27 15.14
CA LEU A 18 -34.51 -31.09 14.70
C LEU A 18 -34.05 -29.65 14.97
N SER A 19 -33.26 -29.50 16.03
CA SER A 19 -32.13 -28.56 16.18
C SER A 19 -32.15 -27.23 15.41
N LEU A 20 -32.40 -26.12 16.13
CA LEU A 20 -31.75 -24.84 15.87
C LEU A 20 -30.71 -24.58 16.96
N VAL A 21 -29.56 -25.26 16.85
CA VAL A 21 -28.34 -24.80 17.52
C VAL A 21 -27.80 -23.69 16.64
N ILE A 22 -28.14 -22.46 16.97
CA ILE A 22 -27.52 -21.27 16.39
C ILE A 22 -26.04 -21.35 16.78
N VAL A 23 -25.21 -21.74 15.82
CA VAL A 23 -23.76 -21.67 15.95
C VAL A 23 -23.44 -20.18 16.03
N SER A 24 -23.30 -19.67 17.24
CA SER A 24 -22.61 -18.41 17.49
C SER A 24 -21.14 -18.64 17.16
N VAL A 25 -20.81 -18.63 15.86
CA VAL A 25 -19.45 -18.38 15.40
C VAL A 25 -19.18 -16.95 15.80
N GLY A 26 -18.59 -16.77 16.98
CA GLY A 26 -18.02 -15.51 17.37
C GLY A 26 -17.08 -15.10 16.24
N CYS A 27 -17.33 -13.95 15.63
CA CYS A 27 -16.31 -13.25 14.88
C CYS A 27 -15.16 -13.03 15.85
N ILE A 28 -14.14 -13.90 15.78
CA ILE A 28 -12.80 -13.52 16.20
C ILE A 28 -12.45 -12.42 15.20
N THR A 29 -12.74 -11.17 15.55
CA THR A 29 -12.04 -10.06 14.95
C THR A 29 -10.60 -10.26 15.34
N GLU A 30 -9.83 -10.90 14.45
CA GLU A 30 -8.38 -10.78 14.48
C GLU A 30 -8.11 -9.29 14.62
N THR A 31 -7.67 -8.89 15.81
CA THR A 31 -7.01 -7.62 16.04
C THR A 31 -5.70 -7.70 15.28
N GLN A 32 -5.79 -7.65 13.96
CA GLN A 32 -4.70 -7.32 13.08
C GLN A 32 -4.32 -5.91 13.51
N SER A 33 -3.25 -5.82 14.30
CA SER A 33 -2.62 -4.56 14.69
C SER A 33 -2.70 -3.62 13.50
N GLN A 34 -3.63 -2.68 13.54
CA GLN A 34 -3.79 -1.65 12.52
C GLN A 34 -2.62 -0.71 12.72
N VAL A 35 -1.43 -1.12 12.28
CA VAL A 35 -0.35 -0.18 11.98
C VAL A 35 -0.89 0.68 10.86
N LYS A 36 -1.49 1.80 11.23
CA LYS A 36 -2.10 2.76 10.31
C LYS A 36 -0.96 3.26 9.41
N ALA A 37 -0.93 2.78 8.17
CA ALA A 37 0.11 3.15 7.22
C ALA A 37 0.20 4.67 7.11
N GLN A 38 1.42 5.20 7.22
CA GLN A 38 1.69 6.62 7.14
C GLN A 38 1.65 7.09 5.69
N ARG A 39 1.37 8.38 5.47
CA ARG A 39 1.34 8.93 4.11
C ARG A 39 2.77 9.21 3.64
N LEU A 40 3.13 8.72 2.46
CA LEU A 40 4.36 9.16 1.79
C LEU A 40 4.20 10.61 1.30
N ALA A 41 5.16 11.45 1.66
CA ALA A 41 5.15 12.86 1.38
C ALA A 41 5.48 13.14 -0.09
N LEU A 42 4.81 14.14 -0.67
CA LEU A 42 5.20 14.72 -1.95
C LEU A 42 6.16 15.86 -1.63
N LEU A 43 7.41 15.71 -2.06
CA LEU A 43 8.47 16.68 -1.80
C LEU A 43 8.44 17.83 -2.82
N ASP A 44 8.29 17.47 -4.09
CA ASP A 44 8.29 18.42 -5.19
C ASP A 44 7.46 17.87 -6.36
N GLN A 45 6.95 18.76 -7.20
CA GLN A 45 6.27 18.40 -8.44
C GLN A 45 6.43 19.49 -9.49
N GLY A 46 6.37 19.12 -10.75
CA GLY A 46 6.45 20.11 -11.81
C GLY A 46 6.41 19.54 -13.21
N PHE A 47 6.55 20.42 -14.20
CA PHE A 47 6.48 20.07 -15.61
C PHE A 47 7.36 20.97 -16.48
N SER A 48 7.53 20.58 -17.75
CA SER A 48 8.26 21.34 -18.75
C SER A 48 7.49 21.33 -20.07
N LYS A 49 7.02 22.50 -20.50
CA LYS A 49 6.33 22.68 -21.80
C LYS A 49 7.25 22.32 -22.97
N SER A 50 8.52 22.71 -22.91
CA SER A 50 9.50 22.46 -23.98
C SER A 50 9.89 20.99 -24.11
N LYS A 51 10.03 20.27 -22.99
CA LYS A 51 10.39 18.83 -23.00
C LYS A 51 9.17 17.91 -23.06
N VAL A 52 7.97 18.46 -22.87
CA VAL A 52 6.71 17.72 -22.74
C VAL A 52 6.83 16.63 -21.68
N THR A 53 7.27 17.02 -20.48
CA THR A 53 7.48 16.12 -19.35
C THR A 53 6.82 16.66 -18.09
N ALA A 54 6.39 15.77 -17.20
CA ALA A 54 5.95 16.09 -15.85
C ALA A 54 6.56 15.12 -14.83
N TYR A 55 6.68 15.54 -13.57
CA TYR A 55 7.23 14.71 -12.51
C TYR A 55 6.61 14.99 -11.13
N LYS A 56 6.69 13.99 -10.25
CA LYS A 56 6.42 14.07 -8.81
C LYS A 56 7.53 13.37 -8.05
N ASP A 57 8.14 14.07 -7.11
CA ASP A 57 9.18 13.55 -6.24
C ASP A 57 8.60 13.20 -4.88
N TYR A 58 8.83 11.95 -4.47
CA TYR A 58 8.33 11.41 -3.23
C TYR A 58 9.45 11.21 -2.23
N SER A 59 9.15 11.56 -0.98
CA SER A 59 10.01 11.39 0.17
C SER A 59 9.15 11.15 1.41
N PHE A 60 9.76 11.21 2.58
CA PHE A 60 9.11 11.13 3.87
C PHE A 60 8.96 12.54 4.46
N ASP A 61 7.93 12.75 5.26
CA ASP A 61 7.86 13.95 6.09
C ASP A 61 8.95 13.86 7.16
N SER A 62 9.73 14.93 7.34
CA SER A 62 10.75 15.00 8.37
C SER A 62 10.22 14.70 9.78
N ALA A 63 8.96 15.03 10.06
CA ALA A 63 8.33 14.75 11.35
C ALA A 63 7.92 13.27 11.51
N SER A 64 7.75 12.55 10.40
CA SER A 64 7.25 11.17 10.37
C SER A 64 8.36 10.16 10.09
N LEU A 65 9.54 10.61 9.64
CA LEU A 65 10.66 9.75 9.29
C LEU A 65 11.27 9.13 10.57
N PRO A 66 11.51 7.81 10.61
CA PRO A 66 12.16 7.18 11.74
C PRO A 66 13.57 7.74 11.94
N SER A 67 14.02 7.81 13.20
CA SER A 67 15.39 8.19 13.49
C SER A 67 16.38 7.20 12.84
N GLY A 68 17.50 7.72 12.34
CA GLY A 68 18.59 6.89 11.79
C GLY A 68 18.42 6.50 10.32
N ILE A 69 17.44 7.06 9.63
CA ILE A 69 17.35 6.96 8.17
C ILE A 69 18.47 7.78 7.53
N LYS A 70 19.20 7.14 6.62
CA LYS A 70 20.36 7.71 5.94
C LYS A 70 20.21 7.68 4.43
N ASN A 71 20.61 8.74 3.77
CA ASN A 71 20.67 8.82 2.31
C ASN A 71 22.01 8.33 1.76
N ILE A 72 22.19 8.36 0.44
CA ILE A 72 23.42 7.89 -0.23
C ILE A 72 24.68 8.72 0.07
N ASP A 73 24.57 9.93 0.62
CA ASP A 73 25.74 10.75 0.98
C ASP A 73 26.32 10.35 2.35
N GLN A 74 25.62 9.49 3.09
CA GLN A 74 25.97 9.07 4.43
C GLN A 74 26.52 7.64 4.44
N THR A 75 27.31 7.31 5.47
CA THR A 75 27.83 5.95 5.64
C THR A 75 26.70 4.96 5.98
N ASP A 76 26.65 3.88 5.21
CA ASP A 76 25.61 2.85 5.24
C ASP A 76 24.18 3.39 4.98
N PRO A 77 23.86 3.75 3.71
CA PRO A 77 22.56 4.26 3.32
C PRO A 77 21.43 3.26 3.61
N THR A 78 20.28 3.77 4.04
CA THR A 78 19.13 2.93 4.36
C THR A 78 18.49 2.37 3.10
N GLU A 79 18.31 1.04 3.07
CA GLU A 79 17.59 0.35 2.01
C GLU A 79 16.08 0.32 2.31
N PHE A 80 15.27 0.67 1.31
CA PHE A 80 13.82 0.66 1.39
C PHE A 80 13.25 -0.44 0.49
N ASN A 81 12.33 -1.25 1.04
CA ASN A 81 11.55 -2.19 0.24
C ASN A 81 10.31 -1.48 -0.30
N ILE A 82 10.26 -1.29 -1.61
CA ILE A 82 9.19 -0.58 -2.30
C ILE A 82 8.38 -1.56 -3.12
N LYS A 83 7.06 -1.47 -3.02
CA LYS A 83 6.10 -2.13 -3.91
C LYS A 83 5.26 -1.07 -4.61
N VAL A 84 5.19 -1.16 -5.93
CA VAL A 84 4.33 -0.31 -6.75
C VAL A 84 3.28 -1.16 -7.45
N TYR A 85 2.05 -0.65 -7.46
CA TYR A 85 0.99 -1.13 -8.34
C TYR A 85 0.74 -0.03 -9.36
N ILE A 86 0.78 -0.39 -10.64
CA ILE A 86 0.71 0.54 -11.77
C ILE A 86 -0.43 0.11 -12.69
N THR A 87 -1.24 1.08 -13.07
CA THR A 87 -2.33 0.96 -14.05
C THR A 87 -2.32 2.18 -14.98
N ASN A 88 -2.97 2.07 -16.14
CA ASN A 88 -3.10 3.17 -17.12
C ASN A 88 -1.77 3.88 -17.45
N ASN A 89 -0.67 3.14 -17.53
CA ASN A 89 0.65 3.71 -17.77
C ASN A 89 0.90 3.91 -19.27
N LYS A 90 0.90 5.17 -19.70
CA LYS A 90 1.31 5.60 -21.03
C LYS A 90 2.46 6.59 -20.90
N GLY A 91 3.66 6.18 -21.30
CA GLY A 91 4.83 7.07 -21.34
C GLY A 91 5.35 7.52 -19.97
N CYS A 92 5.05 6.81 -18.89
CA CYS A 92 5.54 7.13 -17.55
C CYS A 92 6.38 6.00 -16.94
N LYS A 93 7.18 6.38 -15.95
CA LYS A 93 8.05 5.47 -15.18
C LYS A 93 8.29 6.02 -13.79
N PHE A 94 8.56 5.14 -12.86
CA PHE A 94 9.26 5.51 -11.64
C PHE A 94 10.76 5.44 -11.85
N ILE A 95 11.50 6.40 -11.29
CA ILE A 95 12.96 6.45 -11.25
C ILE A 95 13.36 6.42 -9.79
N TYR A 96 14.32 5.57 -9.45
CA TYR A 96 14.84 5.39 -8.09
C TYR A 96 16.34 5.12 -8.11
N ILE A 97 16.97 5.30 -6.96
CA ILE A 97 18.37 4.89 -6.72
C ILE A 97 18.35 3.43 -6.28
N LYS A 98 18.95 2.52 -7.06
CA LYS A 98 18.92 1.07 -6.80
C LYS A 98 20.11 0.55 -6.00
N SER A 99 21.20 1.31 -5.90
CA SER A 99 22.40 0.92 -5.17
C SER A 99 22.89 2.05 -4.27
N LYS A 100 23.69 1.68 -3.26
CA LYS A 100 24.31 2.61 -2.32
C LYS A 100 25.21 3.66 -3.01
N ASP A 101 25.76 3.33 -4.18
CA ASP A 101 26.63 4.22 -4.97
C ASP A 101 25.85 5.21 -5.86
N GLY A 102 24.53 5.34 -5.70
CA GLY A 102 23.73 6.31 -6.45
C GLY A 102 23.30 5.86 -7.86
N ILE A 103 23.51 4.59 -8.23
CA ILE A 103 23.09 4.07 -9.54
C ILE A 103 21.56 4.11 -9.62
N LYS A 104 21.04 4.68 -10.71
CA LYS A 104 19.60 4.79 -10.95
C LYS A 104 19.06 3.58 -11.69
N ASP A 105 17.78 3.29 -11.46
CA ASP A 105 16.99 2.35 -12.26
C ASP A 105 15.57 2.88 -12.48
N LYS A 106 14.77 2.13 -13.24
CA LYS A 106 13.40 2.50 -13.60
C LYS A 106 12.43 1.33 -13.43
N GLN A 107 11.21 1.65 -13.01
CA GLN A 107 10.09 0.71 -12.95
C GLN A 107 8.92 1.25 -13.77
N THR A 108 8.43 0.46 -14.73
CA THR A 108 7.28 0.82 -15.61
C THR A 108 6.03 -0.02 -15.36
N GLU A 109 6.17 -1.12 -14.63
CA GLU A 109 5.08 -2.08 -14.34
C GLU A 109 4.92 -2.31 -12.84
N SER A 110 3.85 -2.97 -12.42
CA SER A 110 3.68 -3.37 -11.02
C SER A 110 4.81 -4.30 -10.60
N GLY A 111 5.36 -4.10 -9.40
CA GLY A 111 6.50 -4.88 -8.94
C GLY A 111 7.01 -4.44 -7.58
N SER A 112 7.98 -5.20 -7.08
CA SER A 112 8.71 -4.89 -5.85
C SER A 112 10.19 -4.71 -6.16
N PHE A 113 10.82 -3.71 -5.56
CA PHE A 113 12.25 -3.42 -5.73
C PHE A 113 12.82 -2.76 -4.48
N LYS A 114 14.15 -2.77 -4.39
CA LYS A 114 14.90 -2.07 -3.36
C LYS A 114 15.34 -0.71 -3.88
N ALA A 115 15.27 0.30 -3.03
CA ALA A 115 15.71 1.64 -3.37
C ALA A 115 16.39 2.33 -2.18
N TYR A 116 17.07 3.44 -2.46
CA TYR A 116 17.77 4.28 -1.51
C TYR A 116 17.32 5.74 -1.68
N LEU A 117 17.40 6.52 -0.59
CA LEU A 117 17.20 7.97 -0.67
C LEU A 117 18.37 8.63 -1.40
N SER A 118 18.08 9.52 -2.34
CA SER A 118 19.10 10.34 -2.99
C SER A 118 19.76 11.33 -2.02
N ASP A 119 20.87 11.95 -2.43
CA ASP A 119 21.52 13.11 -1.79
C ASP A 119 20.52 14.19 -1.32
N LYS A 120 19.50 14.45 -2.14
CA LYS A 120 18.39 15.39 -1.88
C LYS A 120 17.22 14.79 -1.10
N ASN A 121 17.40 13.62 -0.50
CA ASN A 121 16.37 12.85 0.19
C ASN A 121 15.15 12.51 -0.70
N VAL A 122 15.33 12.34 -2.01
CA VAL A 122 14.26 11.84 -2.89
C VAL A 122 14.31 10.32 -2.91
N LEU A 123 13.21 9.65 -2.59
CA LEU A 123 13.13 8.18 -2.64
C LEU A 123 12.71 7.69 -4.03
N LEU A 124 11.69 8.32 -4.60
CA LEU A 124 11.05 7.87 -5.83
C LEU A 124 10.57 9.07 -6.65
N ARG A 125 10.95 9.13 -7.92
CA ARG A 125 10.42 10.12 -8.88
C ARG A 125 9.46 9.43 -9.84
N ALA A 126 8.18 9.78 -9.80
CA ALA A 126 7.28 9.50 -10.92
C ALA A 126 7.60 10.48 -12.05
N SER A 127 7.80 10.01 -13.27
CA SER A 127 8.12 10.85 -14.42
C SER A 127 7.35 10.40 -15.65
N CYS A 128 6.68 11.36 -16.29
CA CYS A 128 5.90 11.16 -17.49
C CYS A 128 6.47 11.98 -18.66
N LYS A 129 6.47 11.40 -19.86
CA LYS A 129 6.92 12.07 -21.08
C LYS A 129 5.90 11.87 -22.21
N GLY A 130 5.52 12.96 -22.85
CA GLY A 130 4.57 13.01 -23.97
C GLY A 130 3.24 13.66 -23.58
N LYS A 131 2.57 14.27 -24.56
CA LYS A 131 1.32 15.03 -24.33
C LYS A 131 0.22 14.18 -23.71
N GLU A 132 0.10 12.93 -24.16
CA GLU A 132 -0.90 11.97 -23.69
C GLU A 132 -0.37 11.05 -22.59
N SER A 133 0.73 11.44 -21.92
CA SER A 133 1.29 10.60 -20.87
C SER A 133 0.44 10.63 -19.61
N ASN A 134 0.23 9.46 -19.01
CA ASN A 134 -0.58 9.24 -17.83
C ASN A 134 -0.08 8.02 -17.07
N ILE A 135 -0.25 8.00 -15.75
CA ILE A 135 -0.07 6.82 -14.91
C ILE A 135 -0.93 6.93 -13.65
N ASP A 136 -1.63 5.85 -13.32
CA ASP A 136 -2.32 5.67 -12.04
C ASP A 136 -1.55 4.65 -11.21
N TYR A 137 -1.30 4.95 -9.93
CA TYR A 137 -0.44 4.11 -9.12
C TYR A 137 -0.78 4.08 -7.63
N LYS A 138 -0.33 3.01 -6.98
CA LYS A 138 -0.20 2.89 -5.53
C LYS A 138 1.24 2.49 -5.19
N ILE A 139 1.87 3.28 -4.33
CA ILE A 139 3.19 3.03 -3.75
C ILE A 139 2.97 2.53 -2.32
N ILE A 140 3.70 1.49 -1.94
CA ILE A 140 3.80 0.97 -0.57
C ILE A 140 5.28 0.80 -0.25
N ILE A 141 5.73 1.33 0.87
CA ILE A 141 7.12 1.25 1.33
C ILE A 141 7.12 0.69 2.74
N LYS A 142 8.03 -0.23 3.03
CA LYS A 142 8.25 -0.76 4.38
C LYS A 142 9.67 -0.47 4.84
N VAL A 143 9.79 0.13 6.03
CA VAL A 143 11.07 0.40 6.70
C VAL A 143 10.86 0.37 8.21
N ASN A 144 11.70 -0.37 8.95
CA ASN A 144 11.68 -0.48 10.42
C ASN A 144 10.25 -0.66 10.99
N ASP A 145 9.52 -1.66 10.48
CA ASP A 145 8.14 -2.02 10.84
C ASP A 145 7.06 -0.95 10.56
N ILE A 146 7.43 0.17 9.93
CA ILE A 146 6.50 1.22 9.52
C ILE A 146 6.21 1.08 8.03
N GLU A 147 4.91 1.08 7.71
CA GLU A 147 4.44 1.13 6.33
C GLU A 147 4.10 2.57 5.94
N TYR A 148 4.60 3.00 4.78
CA TYR A 148 4.22 4.25 4.12
C TYR A 148 3.48 3.94 2.84
N ASN A 149 2.43 4.69 2.51
CA ASN A 149 1.73 4.51 1.26
C ASN A 149 1.37 5.83 0.57
N ARG A 150 1.15 5.73 -0.75
CA ARG A 150 0.60 6.80 -1.58
C ARG A 150 -0.21 6.19 -2.70
N VAL A 151 -1.45 6.62 -2.84
CA VAL A 151 -2.22 6.47 -4.08
C VAL A 151 -2.13 7.79 -4.82
N GLY A 152 -1.92 7.74 -6.15
CA GLY A 152 -1.77 8.96 -6.93
C GLY A 152 -1.92 8.73 -8.43
N ASN A 153 -2.02 9.85 -9.13
CA ASN A 153 -1.98 9.95 -10.58
C ASN A 153 -0.87 10.94 -10.98
N LEU A 154 -0.32 10.75 -12.17
CA LEU A 154 0.49 11.76 -12.86
C LEU A 154 0.15 11.74 -14.35
N SER A 155 -0.23 12.89 -14.92
CA SER A 155 -0.36 13.07 -16.36
C SER A 155 0.24 14.40 -16.80
N TYR A 156 0.88 14.45 -17.97
CA TYR A 156 1.44 15.73 -18.44
C TYR A 156 0.34 16.79 -18.61
N ARG A 157 -0.82 16.41 -19.15
CA ARG A 157 -1.94 17.33 -19.37
C ARG A 157 -2.45 17.95 -18.08
N ALA A 158 -2.64 17.17 -17.01
CA ALA A 158 -3.10 17.71 -15.73
C ALA A 158 -2.09 18.71 -15.16
N GLU A 159 -0.82 18.30 -15.04
CA GLU A 159 0.23 19.12 -14.43
C GLU A 159 0.51 20.39 -15.26
N ALA A 160 0.37 20.33 -16.59
CA ALA A 160 0.55 21.48 -17.46
C ALA A 160 -0.68 22.40 -17.55
N SER A 161 -1.86 21.94 -17.08
CA SER A 161 -3.09 22.74 -17.06
C SER A 161 -3.29 23.46 -15.73
N GLU A 162 -2.58 23.05 -14.68
CA GLU A 162 -2.53 23.78 -13.40
C GLU A 162 -1.75 25.12 -13.51
N PHE A 163 -1.08 25.40 -14.66
CA PHE A 163 -0.22 26.58 -14.89
C PHE A 163 -0.26 27.16 -16.33
#